data_AF-A0A7S2J4M0-F1
#
_entry.id   AF-A0A7S2J4M0-F1
#
_cell.length_a   1.000
_cell.length_b   1.000
_cell.length_c   1.000
_cell.angle_alpha   90.00
_cell.angle_beta   90.00
_cell.angle_gamma   90.00
#
_symmetry.space_group_name_H-M   'P 1'
#
loop_
_entity.id
_entity.type
_entity.pdbx_description
1 polymer ?
#
loop_
_entity_poly.entity_id
_entity_poly.type
_entity_poly.pdbx_seq_one_letter_code
_entity_poly.pdbx_strand_id
1 'polypeptide(L)'
;LAPPTWRADHLKKMRTVLMGKAAAGEKAAALAALDALDATIAAATALGVPQSLLQLEPRLTLPLDEFPSGVQLQAVLPAHDALARGGRWDALALSHGLGDRCCGGLSFY
;
A
#
# COMPACT_ATOMS: atom_id res chain seq x y z
N LEU A 1 -15.34 16.91 -4.21
CA LEU A 1 -15.07 16.77 -2.76
C LEU A 1 -13.59 16.99 -2.55
N ALA A 2 -13.19 17.97 -1.73
CA ALA A 2 -11.78 18.19 -1.42
C ALA A 2 -11.21 16.96 -0.71
N PRO A 3 -9.96 16.54 -0.99
CA PRO A 3 -9.35 15.43 -0.28
C PRO A 3 -9.31 15.76 1.22
N PRO A 4 -9.61 14.80 2.10
CA PRO A 4 -9.67 15.06 3.52
C PRO A 4 -8.28 15.41 4.05
N THR A 5 -8.22 16.42 4.93
CA THR A 5 -6.97 16.94 5.51
C THR A 5 -6.17 15.86 6.25
N TRP A 6 -6.85 14.85 6.80
CA TRP A 6 -6.19 13.74 7.49
C TRP A 6 -5.17 13.02 6.61
N ARG A 7 -5.43 12.84 5.31
CA ARG A 7 -4.53 12.13 4.38
C ARG A 7 -3.18 12.83 4.26
N ALA A 8 -3.23 14.13 3.93
CA ALA A 8 -2.04 14.95 3.75
C ALA A 8 -1.25 15.06 5.06
N ASP A 9 -1.95 15.23 6.18
CA ASP A 9 -1.32 15.35 7.49
C ASP A 9 -0.70 14.04 7.96
N HIS A 10 -1.34 12.89 7.71
CA HIS A 10 -0.82 11.58 8.11
C HIS A 10 0.43 11.20 7.31
N LEU A 11 0.37 11.34 5.97
CA LEU A 11 1.51 11.05 5.10
C LEU A 11 2.68 12.00 5.40
N LYS A 12 2.41 13.28 5.67
CA LYS A 12 3.42 14.25 6.09
C LYS A 12 4.08 13.83 7.41
N LYS A 13 3.30 13.43 8.41
CA LYS A 13 3.83 12.90 9.69
C LYS A 13 4.70 11.67 9.47
N MET A 14 4.27 10.71 8.66
CA MET A 14 5.05 9.52 8.33
C MET A 14 6.38 9.87 7.64
N ARG A 15 6.35 10.79 6.67
CA ARG A 15 7.58 11.31 6.03
C ARG A 15 8.52 11.90 7.08
N THR A 16 8.05 12.78 7.95
CA THR A 16 8.88 13.39 9.00
C THR A 16 9.52 12.34 9.91
N VAL A 17 8.78 11.31 10.33
CA VAL A 17 9.31 10.23 11.17
C VAL A 17 10.39 9.44 10.43
N LEU A 18 10.16 9.07 9.17
CA LEU A 18 11.14 8.34 8.36
C LEU A 18 12.39 9.18 8.10
N MET A 19 12.25 10.48 7.85
CA MET A 19 13.38 11.39 7.63
C MET A 19 14.29 11.51 8.85
N GLY A 20 13.73 11.40 10.07
CA GLY A 20 14.46 11.52 11.33
C GLY A 20 14.97 10.20 11.91
N LYS A 21 14.51 9.04 11.45
CA LYS A 21 14.84 7.72 12.04
C LYS A 21 15.48 6.71 11.08
N ALA A 22 15.29 6.82 9.77
CA ALA A 22 15.80 5.82 8.83
C ALA A 22 17.33 5.95 8.65
N ALA A 23 18.02 4.81 8.59
CA ALA A 23 19.41 4.78 8.14
C ALA A 23 19.51 5.38 6.72
N ALA A 24 20.61 6.06 6.40
CA ALA A 24 20.74 6.81 5.15
C ALA A 24 20.45 5.97 3.88
N GLY A 25 20.78 4.67 3.91
CA GLY A 25 20.53 3.74 2.80
C GLY A 25 19.07 3.30 2.62
N GLU A 26 18.25 3.32 3.67
CA GLU A 26 16.85 2.85 3.63
C GLU A 26 15.86 3.98 3.35
N LYS A 27 16.32 5.22 3.51
CA LYS A 27 15.52 6.45 3.40
C LYS A 27 14.89 6.62 2.02
N ALA A 28 15.61 6.30 0.95
CA ALA A 28 15.12 6.41 -0.42
C ALA A 28 13.98 5.41 -0.68
N ALA A 29 14.15 4.15 -0.26
CA ALA A 29 13.13 3.12 -0.42
C ALA A 29 11.87 3.44 0.40
N ALA A 30 12.04 3.91 1.63
CA ALA A 30 10.93 4.28 2.49
C ALA A 30 10.13 5.48 1.94
N LEU A 31 10.80 6.46 1.34
CA LEU A 31 10.15 7.57 0.63
C LEU A 31 9.38 7.09 -0.60
N ALA A 32 10.00 6.24 -1.44
CA ALA A 32 9.35 5.68 -2.61
C ALA A 32 8.09 4.87 -2.24
N ALA A 33 8.10 4.15 -1.12
CA ALA A 33 6.94 3.44 -0.60
C ALA A 33 5.80 4.40 -0.22
N LEU A 34 6.12 5.55 0.42
CA LEU A 34 5.11 6.56 0.73
C LEU A 34 4.55 7.26 -0.51
N ASP A 35 5.39 7.52 -1.52
CA ASP A 35 4.93 8.09 -2.79
C ASP A 35 4.00 7.11 -3.53
N ALA A 36 4.32 5.82 -3.53
CA ALA A 36 3.46 4.78 -4.10
C ALA A 36 2.12 4.67 -3.36
N LEU A 37 2.13 4.79 -2.03
CA LEU A 37 0.91 4.81 -1.22
C LEU A 37 0.04 6.03 -1.56
N ASP A 38 0.63 7.22 -1.66
CA ASP A 38 -0.11 8.43 -2.01
C ASP A 38 -0.71 8.35 -3.42
N ALA A 39 0.06 7.84 -4.39
CA ALA A 39 -0.45 7.58 -5.74
C ALA A 39 -1.62 6.59 -5.74
N THR A 40 -1.55 5.52 -4.92
CA THR A 40 -2.63 4.53 -4.79
C THR A 40 -3.92 5.16 -4.25
N ILE A 41 -3.83 5.98 -3.19
CA ILE A 41 -5.00 6.66 -2.64
C ILE A 41 -5.55 7.69 -3.64
N ALA A 42 -4.68 8.37 -4.40
CA ALA A 42 -5.11 9.30 -5.45
C ALA A 42 -5.90 8.57 -6.54
N ALA A 43 -5.43 7.41 -6.99
CA ALA A 43 -6.13 6.57 -7.95
C ALA A 43 -7.49 6.08 -7.41
N ALA A 44 -7.54 5.59 -6.18
CA ALA A 44 -8.80 5.18 -5.54
C ALA A 44 -9.81 6.35 -5.45
N THR A 45 -9.33 7.54 -5.12
CA THR A 45 -10.14 8.77 -5.09
C THR A 45 -10.69 9.11 -6.47
N ALA A 46 -9.85 9.04 -7.51
CA ALA A 46 -10.24 9.30 -8.89
C ALA A 46 -11.28 8.28 -9.42
N LEU A 47 -11.22 7.05 -8.93
CA LEU A 47 -12.20 5.98 -9.19
C LEU A 47 -13.51 6.15 -8.38
N GLY A 48 -13.61 7.18 -7.55
CA GLY A 48 -14.80 7.47 -6.77
C GLY A 48 -14.95 6.64 -5.49
N VAL A 49 -13.89 5.98 -5.03
CA VAL A 49 -13.92 5.24 -3.76
C VAL A 49 -14.15 6.25 -2.62
N PRO A 50 -15.22 6.08 -1.81
CA PRO A 50 -15.48 6.95 -0.68
C PRO A 50 -14.30 6.93 0.29
N GLN A 51 -13.85 8.13 0.69
CA GLN A 51 -12.72 8.27 1.61
C GLN A 51 -12.97 7.60 2.97
N SER A 52 -14.24 7.49 3.39
CA SER A 52 -14.63 6.78 4.62
C SER A 52 -14.34 5.27 4.58
N LEU A 53 -14.08 4.71 3.41
CA LEU A 53 -13.71 3.30 3.21
C LEU A 53 -12.19 3.11 3.08
N LEU A 54 -11.42 4.20 3.03
CA LEU A 54 -9.96 4.14 2.91
C LEU A 54 -9.32 4.35 4.27
N GLN A 55 -8.58 3.35 4.74
CA GLN A 55 -7.80 3.41 5.96
C GLN A 55 -6.34 3.09 5.65
N LEU A 56 -5.43 3.85 6.26
CA LEU A 56 -4.00 3.53 6.26
C LEU A 56 -3.69 2.67 7.49
N GLU A 57 -3.16 1.47 7.25
CA GLU A 57 -2.71 0.56 8.29
C GLU A 57 -1.25 0.16 8.05
N PRO A 58 -0.27 0.90 8.61
CA PRO A 58 1.15 0.60 8.42
C PRO A 58 1.59 -0.74 9.00
N ARG A 59 0.78 -1.35 9.88
CA ARG A 59 1.04 -2.68 10.45
C ARG A 59 0.40 -3.81 9.65
N LEU A 60 -0.27 -3.48 8.54
CA LEU A 60 -0.84 -4.47 7.66
C LEU A 60 0.32 -5.32 7.14
N THR A 61 0.31 -6.57 7.56
CA THR A 61 1.27 -7.58 7.17
C THR A 61 0.46 -8.72 6.58
N LEU A 62 0.53 -8.86 5.26
CA LEU A 62 0.03 -10.05 4.60
C LEU A 62 0.92 -11.26 4.96
N PRO A 63 0.37 -12.49 4.90
CA PRO A 63 1.14 -13.71 5.13
C PRO A 63 2.48 -13.73 4.37
N LEU A 64 3.52 -14.27 5.00
CA LEU A 64 4.91 -14.22 4.51
C LEU A 64 5.11 -14.94 3.16
N ASP A 65 4.25 -15.89 2.84
CA ASP A 65 4.20 -16.64 1.59
C ASP A 65 3.65 -15.80 0.41
N GLU A 66 3.07 -14.63 0.67
CA GLU A 66 2.53 -13.76 -0.37
C GLU A 66 3.58 -12.79 -0.96
N PHE A 67 4.87 -12.77 -0.55
CA PHE A 67 5.96 -11.93 -1.12
C PHE A 67 5.57 -10.54 -1.70
N PRO A 68 4.85 -9.67 -0.95
CA PRO A 68 4.47 -8.37 -1.46
C PRO A 68 5.71 -7.48 -1.68
N SER A 69 5.87 -6.97 -2.89
CA SER A 69 6.98 -6.07 -3.27
C SER A 69 6.57 -4.58 -3.26
N GLY A 70 5.32 -4.28 -2.91
CA GLY A 70 4.78 -2.91 -2.93
C GLY A 70 3.55 -2.72 -2.04
N VAL A 71 2.64 -1.87 -2.50
CA VAL A 71 1.41 -1.53 -1.74
C VAL A 71 0.54 -2.78 -1.55
N GLN A 72 0.07 -2.98 -0.32
CA GLN A 72 -0.84 -4.04 0.08
C GLN A 72 -2.21 -3.46 0.35
N LEU A 73 -3.26 -4.25 0.10
CA LEU A 73 -4.64 -3.88 0.37
C LEU A 73 -5.39 -5.04 1.00
N GLN A 74 -6.22 -4.72 1.98
CA GLN A 74 -7.15 -5.66 2.58
C GLN A 74 -8.52 -5.00 2.69
N ALA A 75 -9.54 -5.65 2.14
CA ALA A 75 -10.93 -5.30 2.37
C ALA A 75 -11.45 -6.10 3.56
N VAL A 76 -12.11 -5.45 4.51
CA VAL A 76 -12.67 -6.06 5.72
C VAL A 76 -14.15 -5.74 5.82
N LEU A 77 -14.91 -6.65 6.42
CA LEU A 77 -16.30 -6.43 6.84
C LEU A 77 -16.37 -6.48 8.36
N PRO A 78 -17.34 -5.80 9.01
CA PRO A 78 -17.57 -5.95 10.44
C PRO A 78 -17.88 -7.43 10.74
N ALA A 79 -16.98 -8.11 11.46
CA ALA A 79 -16.97 -9.56 11.77
C ALA A 79 -16.20 -10.50 10.81
N HIS A 80 -15.45 -9.99 9.84
CA HIS A 80 -14.55 -10.80 9.01
C HIS A 80 -13.09 -10.35 9.16
N ASP A 81 -12.17 -11.30 9.27
CA ASP A 81 -10.73 -11.02 9.31
C ASP A 81 -10.24 -10.40 7.99
N ALA A 82 -10.75 -10.88 6.85
CA ALA A 82 -10.57 -10.29 5.52
C ALA A 82 -11.63 -10.83 4.55
N LEU A 83 -12.23 -9.95 3.74
CA LEU A 83 -13.08 -10.30 2.60
C LEU A 83 -12.23 -10.47 1.33
N ALA A 84 -11.24 -9.59 1.15
CA ALA A 84 -10.34 -9.65 0.02
C ALA A 84 -8.96 -9.17 0.41
N ARG A 85 -7.92 -9.74 -0.21
CA ARG A 85 -6.53 -9.31 -0.07
C ARG A 85 -5.88 -9.18 -1.43
N GLY A 86 -5.07 -8.15 -1.56
CA GLY A 86 -4.38 -7.88 -2.81
C GLY A 86 -3.10 -7.10 -2.59
N GLY A 87 -2.36 -6.93 -3.67
CA GLY A 87 -1.16 -6.12 -3.63
C GLY A 87 -0.33 -6.28 -4.89
N ARG A 88 0.88 -5.74 -4.80
CA ARG A 88 1.92 -5.84 -5.81
C ARG A 88 2.92 -6.95 -5.46
N TRP A 89 3.24 -7.77 -6.45
CA TRP A 89 3.99 -9.03 -6.35
C TRP A 89 4.98 -9.20 -7.50
N ASP A 90 5.93 -8.29 -7.65
CA ASP A 90 6.86 -8.32 -8.79
C ASP A 90 7.77 -9.55 -8.77
N ALA A 91 8.07 -10.10 -7.58
CA ALA A 91 8.83 -11.33 -7.43
C ALA A 91 8.14 -12.54 -8.10
N LEU A 92 6.80 -12.50 -8.24
CA LEU A 92 6.03 -13.54 -8.93
C LEU A 92 6.30 -13.54 -10.43
N ALA A 93 6.51 -12.35 -11.04
CA ALA A 93 6.88 -12.25 -12.44
C ALA A 93 8.21 -12.95 -12.70
N LEU A 94 9.18 -12.70 -11.81
CA LEU A 94 10.51 -13.30 -11.89
C LEU A 94 10.44 -14.82 -11.75
N SER A 95 9.67 -15.34 -10.78
CA SER A 95 9.55 -16.79 -10.56
C SER A 95 8.90 -17.55 -11.73
N HIS A 96 8.13 -16.85 -12.58
CA HIS A 96 7.49 -17.41 -13.76
C HIS A 96 8.23 -17.10 -15.07
N GLY A 97 9.46 -16.57 -15.01
CA GLY A 97 10.27 -16.27 -16.20
C GLY A 97 9.74 -15.09 -17.04
N LEU A 98 8.92 -14.23 -16.45
CA LEU A 98 8.33 -13.07 -17.13
C LEU A 98 9.21 -11.82 -17.07
N GLY A 99 10.38 -11.91 -16.42
CA GLY A 99 11.36 -10.83 -16.31
C GLY A 99 11.03 -9.82 -15.21
N ASP A 100 11.30 -8.54 -15.48
CA ASP A 100 11.15 -7.38 -14.59
C ASP A 100 9.73 -6.78 -14.60
N ARG A 101 8.74 -7.57 -15.04
CA ARG A 101 7.36 -7.11 -15.13
C ARG A 101 6.79 -6.83 -13.74
N CYS A 102 6.00 -5.77 -13.66
CA CYS A 102 5.18 -5.54 -12.49
C CYS A 102 4.03 -6.55 -12.46
N CYS A 103 3.79 -7.17 -11.31
CA CYS A 103 2.68 -8.08 -11.12
C CYS A 103 1.86 -7.66 -9.90
N GLY A 104 0.57 -7.98 -9.93
CA GLY A 104 -0.33 -7.71 -8.83
C GLY A 104 -1.63 -8.48 -9.03
N GLY A 105 -2.45 -8.50 -8.00
CA GLY A 105 -3.73 -9.19 -8.04
C GLY A 105 -4.53 -8.98 -6.76
N LEU A 106 -5.68 -9.64 -6.72
CA LEU A 106 -6.65 -9.56 -5.65
C LEU A 106 -7.36 -10.92 -5.55
N SER A 107 -7.47 -11.44 -4.34
CA SER A 107 -8.21 -12.65 -4.02
C SER A 107 -9.38 -12.31 -3.10
N PHE A 108 -10.51 -12.98 -3.30
CA PHE A 108 -11.70 -12.91 -2.46
C PHE A 108 -11.83 -14.20 -1.64
N TYR A 109 -12.29 -14.09 -0.39
CA TYR A 109 -12.42 -15.18 0.57
C TYR A 109 -13.86 -15.31 1.07
#